data_AF-A0A392TRE6-F1
#
_entry.id   AF-A0A392TRE6-F1
#
_cell.length_a   1.000
_cell.length_b   1.000
_cell.length_c   1.000
_cell.angle_alpha   90.00
_cell.angle_beta   90.00
_cell.angle_gamma   90.00
#
_symmetry.space_group_name_H-M   'P 1'
#
loop_
_entity.id
_entity.type
_entity.pdbx_description
1 polymer ?
#
loop_
_entity_poly.entity_id
_entity_poly.type
_entity_poly.pdbx_seq_one_letter_code
_entity_poly.pdbx_strand_id
1 'polypeptide(L)'
;SALDQKGEEEVLSEAEIAELPGVTSDIHSLSRLNASISWQQSRSLWLKEGDANSKYFHSVLASRRRGNAISVIQADGISLEGVTPI
;
A
#
# COMPACT_ATOMS: atom_id res chain seq x y z
N SER A 1 -25.15 5.93 15.26
CA SER A 1 -26.05 6.97 14.73
C SER A 1 -26.61 7.80 15.89
N ALA A 2 -27.31 8.92 15.64
CA ALA A 2 -27.98 9.66 16.73
C ALA A 2 -29.04 8.80 17.45
N LEU A 3 -29.69 7.88 16.73
CA LEU A 3 -30.63 6.92 17.28
C LEU A 3 -29.95 5.84 18.13
N ASP A 4 -28.77 5.33 17.72
CA ASP A 4 -28.03 4.36 18.54
C ASP A 4 -27.64 4.98 19.88
N GLN A 5 -27.14 6.22 19.87
CA GLN A 5 -26.73 6.90 21.10
C GLN A 5 -27.92 7.20 22.01
N LYS A 6 -29.07 7.57 21.43
CA LYS A 6 -30.31 7.78 22.18
C LYS A 6 -30.86 6.46 22.77
N GLY A 7 -30.73 5.35 22.04
CA GLY A 7 -31.17 4.02 22.50
C GLY A 7 -30.36 3.45 23.67
N GLU A 8 -29.15 3.94 23.89
CA GLU A 8 -28.33 3.60 25.08
C GLU A 8 -28.76 4.38 26.33
N GLU A 9 -29.35 5.58 26.17
CA GLU A 9 -29.79 6.45 27.27
C GLU A 9 -31.27 6.25 27.62
N GLU A 10 -32.13 6.01 26.63
CA GLU A 10 -33.58 5.95 26.79
C GLU A 10 -34.24 4.92 25.84
N VAL A 11 -35.49 4.53 26.15
CA VAL A 11 -36.28 3.65 25.29
C VAL A 11 -36.71 4.41 24.03
N LEU A 12 -36.39 3.85 22.87
CA LEU A 12 -36.76 4.41 21.57
C LEU A 12 -38.27 4.31 21.31
N SER A 13 -38.82 5.32 20.64
CA SER A 13 -40.20 5.28 20.16
C SER A 13 -40.36 4.26 19.02
N GLU A 14 -41.60 3.80 18.82
CA GLU A 14 -41.91 2.81 17.76
C GLU A 14 -41.56 3.34 16.35
N ALA A 15 -41.69 4.65 16.12
CA ALA A 15 -41.28 5.29 14.88
C ALA A 15 -39.75 5.25 14.69
N GLU A 16 -38.97 5.55 15.75
CA GLU A 16 -37.50 5.50 15.70
C GLU A 16 -36.97 4.08 15.50
N ILE A 17 -37.63 3.09 16.11
CA ILE A 17 -37.33 1.67 15.92
C ILE A 17 -37.57 1.27 14.45
N ALA A 18 -38.63 1.78 13.82
CA ALA A 18 -38.93 1.52 12.42
C ALA A 18 -37.92 2.17 11.45
N GLU A 19 -37.26 3.27 11.84
CA GLU A 19 -36.26 3.96 11.02
C GLU A 19 -34.85 3.36 11.12
N LEU A 20 -34.50 2.73 12.25
CA LEU A 20 -33.19 2.13 12.49
C LEU A 20 -32.66 1.20 11.38
N PRO A 21 -33.46 0.29 10.79
CA PRO A 21 -33.00 -0.58 9.72
C PRO A 21 -32.57 0.19 8.46
N GLY A 22 -33.28 1.28 8.14
CA GLY A 22 -32.96 2.14 7.00
C GLY A 22 -31.62 2.84 7.21
N VAL A 23 -31.43 3.47 8.38
CA VAL A 23 -30.17 4.13 8.75
C VAL A 23 -29.00 3.15 8.73
N THR A 24 -29.20 1.93 9.24
CA THR A 24 -28.18 0.88 9.24
C THR A 24 -27.81 0.45 7.82
N SER A 25 -28.80 0.26 6.95
CA SER A 25 -28.58 -0.04 5.53
C SER A 25 -27.78 1.06 4.84
N ASP A 26 -28.11 2.33 5.10
CA ASP A 26 -27.42 3.47 4.52
C ASP A 26 -25.96 3.53 4.98
N ILE A 27 -25.69 3.35 6.27
CA ILE A 27 -24.32 3.28 6.82
C ILE A 27 -23.51 2.19 6.12
N HIS A 28 -24.07 0.98 5.98
CA HIS A 28 -23.38 -0.11 5.30
C HIS A 28 -23.14 0.22 3.82
N SER A 29 -24.10 0.84 3.13
CA SER A 29 -23.97 1.22 1.72
C SER A 29 -22.86 2.26 1.52
N LEU A 30 -22.84 3.30 2.35
CA LEU A 30 -21.85 4.38 2.30
C LEU A 30 -20.46 3.86 2.66
N SER A 31 -20.36 2.98 3.65
CA SER A 31 -19.08 2.35 4.02
C SER A 31 -18.48 1.54 2.86
N ARG A 32 -19.30 0.74 2.15
CA ARG A 32 -18.85 -0.01 0.96
C ARG A 32 -18.39 0.91 -0.16
N LEU A 33 -19.12 2.00 -0.41
CA LEU A 33 -18.75 2.99 -1.41
C LEU A 33 -17.43 3.68 -1.03
N ASN A 34 -17.27 4.09 0.22
CA ASN A 34 -16.06 4.73 0.70
C ASN A 34 -14.83 3.81 0.61
N ALA A 35 -14.97 2.54 0.97
CA ALA A 35 -13.92 1.54 0.81
C ALA A 35 -13.53 1.37 -0.66
N SER A 36 -14.52 1.34 -1.56
CA SER A 36 -14.30 1.23 -3.00
C SER A 36 -13.56 2.45 -3.57
N ILE A 37 -13.97 3.65 -3.17
CA ILE A 37 -13.30 4.91 -3.56
C ILE A 37 -11.86 4.94 -3.04
N SER A 38 -11.67 4.63 -1.76
CA SER A 38 -10.34 4.60 -1.13
C SER A 38 -9.39 3.63 -1.84
N TRP A 39 -9.89 2.45 -2.22
CA TRP A 39 -9.11 1.47 -2.97
C TRP A 39 -8.74 1.97 -4.37
N GLN A 40 -9.70 2.57 -5.09
CA GLN A 40 -9.45 3.15 -6.41
C GLN A 40 -8.42 4.29 -6.36
N GLN A 41 -8.53 5.17 -5.36
CA GLN A 41 -7.58 6.27 -5.14
C GLN A 41 -6.18 5.75 -4.81
N SER A 42 -6.06 4.81 -3.88
CA SER A 42 -4.79 4.16 -3.53
C SER A 42 -4.13 3.51 -4.75
N ARG A 43 -4.91 2.77 -5.54
CA ARG A 43 -4.44 2.15 -6.79
C ARG A 43 -3.98 3.20 -7.81
N SER A 44 -4.74 4.27 -8.00
CA SER A 44 -4.39 5.35 -8.92
C SER A 44 -3.10 6.06 -8.48
N LEU A 45 -2.96 6.32 -7.19
CA LEU A 45 -1.76 6.90 -6.60
C LEU A 45 -0.54 6.01 -6.84
N TRP A 46 -0.66 4.70 -6.57
CA TRP A 46 0.41 3.74 -6.81
C TRP A 46 0.81 3.65 -8.28
N LEU A 47 -0.14 3.70 -9.22
CA LEU A 47 0.17 3.71 -10.65
C LEU A 47 0.86 5.00 -11.09
N LYS A 48 0.52 6.14 -10.48
CA LYS A 48 1.08 7.45 -10.82
C LYS A 48 2.48 7.66 -10.22
N GLU A 49 2.65 7.31 -8.95
CA GLU A 49 3.86 7.59 -8.17
C GLU A 49 4.82 6.40 -8.14
N GLY A 50 4.32 5.21 -8.47
CA GLY A 50 5.05 3.96 -8.32
C GLY A 50 5.08 3.48 -6.88
N ASP A 51 5.86 2.44 -6.63
CA ASP A 51 6.15 1.98 -5.27
C ASP A 51 7.19 2.91 -4.62
N ALA A 52 6.80 3.59 -3.53
CA ALA A 52 7.67 4.45 -2.74
C ALA A 52 8.92 3.71 -2.22
N ASN A 53 8.85 2.39 -2.05
CA ASN A 53 9.94 1.58 -1.52
C ASN A 53 11.02 1.25 -2.58
N SER A 54 10.67 1.35 -3.87
CA SER A 54 11.59 1.03 -4.95
C SER A 54 12.84 1.92 -4.93
N LYS A 55 12.72 3.22 -4.58
CA LYS A 55 13.88 4.11 -4.49
C LYS A 55 14.91 3.65 -3.45
N TYR A 56 14.45 3.23 -2.27
CA TYR A 56 15.33 2.72 -1.22
C TYR A 56 16.05 1.46 -1.68
N PHE A 57 15.32 0.44 -2.12
CA PHE A 57 15.92 -0.83 -2.56
C PHE A 57 16.83 -0.66 -3.78
N HIS A 58 16.45 0.15 -4.76
CA HIS A 58 17.31 0.47 -5.90
C HIS A 58 18.60 1.15 -5.46
N SER A 59 18.54 2.08 -4.50
CA SER A 59 19.75 2.74 -3.98
C SER A 59 20.69 1.75 -3.27
N VAL A 60 20.12 0.85 -2.44
CA VAL A 60 20.88 -0.20 -1.74
C VAL A 60 21.51 -1.17 -2.74
N LEU A 61 20.74 -1.64 -3.73
CA LEU A 61 21.25 -2.53 -4.78
C LEU A 61 22.33 -1.86 -5.63
N ALA A 62 22.15 -0.61 -6.02
CA ALA A 62 23.16 0.15 -6.77
C ALA A 62 24.45 0.34 -5.95
N SER A 63 24.33 0.57 -4.63
CA SER A 63 25.49 0.65 -3.74
C SER A 63 26.23 -0.69 -3.66
N ARG A 64 25.51 -1.80 -3.47
CA ARG A 64 26.09 -3.15 -3.46
C ARG A 64 26.75 -3.49 -4.79
N ARG A 65 26.11 -3.15 -5.92
CA ARG A 65 26.68 -3.37 -7.26
C ARG A 65 27.98 -2.61 -7.46
N ARG A 66 28.07 -1.36 -6.98
CA ARG A 66 29.32 -0.58 -7.01
C ARG A 66 30.39 -1.18 -6.11
N GLY A 67 30.04 -1.58 -4.89
CA GLY A 67 30.99 -2.19 -3.94
C GLY A 67 31.50 -3.56 -4.38
N ASN A 68 30.67 -4.33 -5.08
CA ASN A 68 30.99 -5.69 -5.52
C ASN A 68 31.52 -5.74 -6.96
N ALA A 69 31.76 -4.59 -7.60
CA ALA A 69 32.33 -4.55 -8.94
C ALA A 69 33.80 -4.99 -8.89
N ILE A 70 34.10 -6.16 -9.45
CA ILE A 70 35.46 -6.65 -9.62
C ILE A 70 36.06 -5.94 -10.84
N SER A 71 37.06 -5.08 -10.62
CA SER A 71 37.74 -4.33 -11.68
C SER A 71 38.94 -5.08 -12.27
N VAL A 72 39.65 -5.86 -11.44
CA VAL A 72 40.86 -6.59 -11.83
C VAL A 72 40.85 -7.95 -11.13
N ILE A 73 41.24 -8.98 -11.86
CA ILE A 73 41.47 -10.32 -11.33
C ILE A 73 42.96 -10.60 -11.45
N GLN A 74 43.60 -11.06 -10.37
CA GLN A 74 45.02 -11.41 -10.37
C GLN A 74 45.22 -12.87 -9.97
N ALA A 75 46.15 -13.54 -10.66
CA ALA A 75 46.66 -14.85 -10.29
C ALA A 75 48.20 -14.77 -10.23
N ASP A 76 48.80 -15.25 -9.14
CA ASP A 76 50.25 -15.24 -8.93
C ASP A 76 50.93 -13.88 -9.16
N GLY A 77 50.23 -12.79 -8.81
CA GLY A 77 50.70 -11.42 -8.97
C GLY A 77 50.55 -10.84 -10.39
N ILE A 78 49.98 -11.61 -11.33
CA ILE A 78 49.77 -11.19 -12.72
C ILE A 78 48.30 -10.83 -12.92
N SER A 79 48.05 -9.65 -13.49
CA SER A 79 46.71 -9.20 -13.88
C SER A 79 46.20 -10.02 -15.06
N LEU A 80 45.05 -10.65 -14.91
CA LEU A 80 44.39 -11.42 -15.97
C LEU A 80 43.46 -10.48 -16.74
N GLU A 81 43.67 -10.32 -18.05
CA GLU A 81 42.65 -9.72 -18.91
C GLU A 81 41.54 -10.74 -19.20
N GLY A 82 40.31 -10.26 -19.35
CA GLY A 82 39.14 -11.11 -19.59
C GLY A 82 39.31 -12.01 -20.81
N VAL A 83 38.66 -13.18 -20.79
CA VAL A 83 38.67 -14.09 -21.94
C VAL A 83 37.93 -13.43 -23.11
N THR A 84 38.59 -13.29 -24.27
CA THR A 84 37.91 -12.94 -25.52
C THR A 84 36.88 -14.01 -25.83
N PRO A 85 35.59 -13.67 -26.01
CA PRO A 85 34.57 -14.65 -26.36
C PRO A 85 34.95 -15.34 -27.67
N ILE A 86 34.78 -16.66 -27.70
CA ILE A 86 34.88 -17.52 -28.90
C ILE A 86 33.62 -17.37 -29.75
#